data_AF-A0A3Q9ERA0-F1
#
_entry.id   AF-A0A3Q9ERA0-F1
#
_cell.length_a   1.000
_cell.length_b   1.000
_cell.length_c   1.000
_cell.angle_alpha   90.00
_cell.angle_beta   90.00
_cell.angle_gamma   90.00
#
_symmetry.space_group_name_H-M   'P 1'
#
loop_
_entity.id
_entity.type
_entity.pdbx_description
1 polymer ?
#
loop_
_entity_poly.entity_id
_entity_poly.type
_entity_poly.pdbx_seq_one_letter_code
_entity_poly.pdbx_strand_id
1 'polypeptide(L)'
;MIATPDRTPLPRDFFDRPVLEVAPDLLGRILVRTTPDGPIALRLTEVEAYDGPSDPGSHAYRGRTARNDVMFGPPGRVYVYFTYGMWHCMNLVCGPDGQASAVLLRAGEIVEGSELARKRRLSARNDKELAKGPARLATALDVDRSLDGTDACASGETQLRILAGTPIPSDQVRNGPRTGVAGDGGNGDIHPWRFWIADDPTVSPYRAHVPRRRSS
;
A
#
# COMPACT_ATOMS: atom_id res chain seq x y z
N MET A 1 10.40 -20.26 19.34
CA MET A 1 9.80 -20.61 18.04
C MET A 1 9.00 -19.41 17.58
N ILE A 2 9.38 -18.78 16.48
CA ILE A 2 8.55 -17.71 15.88
C ILE A 2 7.37 -18.44 15.23
N ALA A 3 6.15 -18.15 15.68
CA ALA A 3 4.96 -18.75 15.11
C ALA A 3 4.92 -18.44 13.60
N THR A 4 4.63 -19.44 12.78
CA THR A 4 4.46 -19.26 11.34
C THR A 4 3.29 -18.29 11.11
N PRO A 5 3.44 -17.23 10.28
CA PRO A 5 2.36 -16.28 10.04
C PRO A 5 1.14 -16.97 9.44
N ASP A 6 -0.06 -16.51 9.81
CA ASP A 6 -1.31 -17.03 9.24
C ASP A 6 -1.36 -16.74 7.72
N ARG A 7 -1.61 -17.79 6.93
CA ARG A 7 -1.67 -17.72 5.47
C ARG A 7 -3.10 -17.75 4.92
N THR A 8 -4.11 -17.62 5.78
CA THR A 8 -5.51 -17.51 5.37
C THR A 8 -5.72 -16.23 4.54
N PRO A 9 -6.26 -16.31 3.31
CA PRO A 9 -6.60 -15.12 2.53
C PRO A 9 -7.61 -14.24 3.26
N LEU A 10 -7.40 -12.93 3.27
CA LEU A 10 -8.37 -11.99 3.83
C LEU A 10 -9.64 -11.96 2.97
N PRO A 11 -10.84 -12.03 3.57
CA PRO A 11 -12.10 -11.95 2.85
C PRO A 11 -12.37 -10.52 2.35
N ARG A 12 -13.28 -10.38 1.37
CA ARG A 12 -13.69 -9.07 0.84
C ARG A 12 -14.21 -8.14 1.94
N ASP A 13 -14.95 -8.68 2.89
CA ASP A 13 -15.52 -7.95 4.03
C ASP A 13 -14.45 -7.29 4.92
N PHE A 14 -13.20 -7.77 4.87
CA PHE A 14 -12.09 -7.07 5.52
C PHE A 14 -11.85 -5.68 4.90
N PHE A 15 -12.02 -5.55 3.59
CA PHE A 15 -11.82 -4.31 2.84
C PHE A 15 -13.10 -3.48 2.73
N ASP A 16 -14.27 -4.09 2.86
CA ASP A 16 -15.57 -3.41 2.87
C ASP A 16 -15.87 -2.73 4.22
N ARG A 17 -14.94 -1.87 4.63
CA ARG A 17 -14.96 -1.09 5.88
C ARG A 17 -14.41 0.31 5.62
N PRO A 18 -14.63 1.27 6.54
CA PRO A 18 -14.02 2.59 6.45
C PRO A 18 -12.49 2.50 6.27
N VAL A 19 -11.93 3.25 5.32
CA VAL A 19 -10.50 3.17 4.96
C VAL A 19 -9.57 3.47 6.14
N LEU A 20 -10.02 4.29 7.09
CA LEU A 20 -9.28 4.63 8.31
C LEU A 20 -9.24 3.49 9.33
N GLU A 21 -10.13 2.51 9.23
CA GLU A 21 -10.08 1.27 10.00
C GLU A 21 -9.23 0.22 9.28
N VAL A 22 -9.39 0.10 7.96
CA VAL A 22 -8.64 -0.88 7.14
C VAL A 22 -7.14 -0.58 7.12
N ALA A 23 -6.74 0.68 7.04
CA ALA A 23 -5.33 1.06 6.94
C ALA A 23 -4.46 0.56 8.12
N PRO A 24 -4.73 0.90 9.39
CA PRO A 24 -3.95 0.36 10.49
C PRO A 24 -4.06 -1.18 10.61
N ASP A 25 -5.22 -1.76 10.28
CA ASP A 25 -5.47 -3.20 10.32
C ASP A 25 -4.71 -3.98 9.23
N LEU A 26 -4.22 -3.30 8.18
CA LEU A 26 -3.33 -3.87 7.16
C LEU A 26 -1.89 -4.05 7.63
N LEU A 27 -1.48 -3.42 8.74
CA LEU A 27 -0.13 -3.58 9.27
C LEU A 27 0.05 -5.02 9.80
N GLY A 28 1.17 -5.65 9.42
CA GLY A 28 1.47 -7.05 9.76
C GLY A 28 0.80 -8.10 8.87
N ARG A 29 -0.11 -7.69 7.96
CA ARG A 29 -0.67 -8.56 6.92
C ARG A 29 0.36 -8.86 5.85
N ILE A 30 0.18 -9.98 5.14
CA ILE A 30 1.12 -10.43 4.11
C ILE A 30 0.54 -10.21 2.72
N LEU A 31 1.18 -9.36 1.92
CA LEU A 31 0.95 -9.25 0.50
C LEU A 31 1.76 -10.32 -0.23
N VAL A 32 1.10 -11.17 -1.00
CA VAL A 32 1.75 -12.18 -1.84
C VAL A 32 1.57 -11.81 -3.30
N ARG A 33 2.67 -11.77 -4.04
CA ARG A 33 2.72 -11.72 -5.49
C ARG A 33 3.20 -13.05 -6.05
N THR A 34 2.42 -13.65 -6.93
CA THR A 34 2.85 -14.79 -7.74
C THR A 34 3.41 -14.28 -9.08
N THR A 35 4.65 -14.66 -9.39
CA THR A 35 5.31 -14.37 -10.68
C THR A 35 5.72 -15.70 -11.36
N PRO A 36 6.02 -15.70 -12.67
CA PRO A 36 6.57 -16.88 -13.34
C PRO A 36 7.88 -17.39 -12.71
N ASP A 37 8.67 -16.51 -12.10
CA ASP A 37 9.93 -16.87 -11.44
C ASP A 37 9.74 -17.42 -10.02
N GLY A 38 8.52 -17.32 -9.46
CA GLY A 38 8.18 -17.74 -8.11
C GLY A 38 7.40 -16.70 -7.31
N PRO A 39 6.96 -17.06 -6.09
CA PRO A 39 6.24 -16.17 -5.20
C PRO A 39 7.18 -15.15 -4.53
N ILE A 40 6.66 -13.96 -4.25
CA ILE A 40 7.29 -12.95 -3.42
C ILE A 40 6.27 -12.53 -2.37
N ALA A 41 6.63 -12.64 -1.09
CA ALA A 41 5.74 -12.28 0.01
C ALA A 41 6.34 -11.11 0.82
N LEU A 42 5.49 -10.15 1.16
CA LEU A 42 5.85 -8.94 1.88
C LEU A 42 4.93 -8.75 3.08
N ARG A 43 5.51 -8.61 4.27
CA ARG A 43 4.80 -8.16 5.47
C ARG A 43 4.67 -6.64 5.42
N LEU A 44 3.44 -6.12 5.45
CA LEU A 44 3.19 -4.69 5.41
C LEU A 44 3.60 -4.03 6.73
N THR A 45 4.36 -2.93 6.65
CA THR A 45 4.86 -2.19 7.83
C THR A 45 4.51 -0.71 7.80
N GLU A 46 4.07 -0.21 6.65
CA GLU A 46 3.65 1.18 6.47
C GLU A 46 2.59 1.29 5.37
N VAL A 47 1.55 2.08 5.63
CA VAL A 47 0.48 2.38 4.68
C VAL A 47 -0.03 3.83 4.81
N GLU A 48 -0.78 4.31 3.82
CA GLU A 48 -1.51 5.59 3.88
C GLU A 48 -2.96 5.42 3.43
N ALA A 49 -3.90 5.96 4.19
CA ALA A 49 -5.31 5.98 3.83
C ALA A 49 -5.65 7.19 2.93
N TYR A 50 -6.55 6.97 1.98
CA TYR A 50 -7.13 7.99 1.12
C TYR A 50 -8.65 7.85 1.06
N ASP A 51 -9.36 8.81 1.65
CA ASP A 51 -10.81 8.78 1.85
C ASP A 51 -11.58 9.53 0.76
N GLY A 52 -11.17 9.31 -0.49
CA GLY A 52 -12.02 9.67 -1.62
C GLY A 52 -12.39 11.16 -1.73
N PRO A 53 -13.68 11.48 -1.93
CA PRO A 53 -14.19 12.85 -2.01
C PRO A 53 -13.97 13.70 -0.75
N SER A 54 -13.82 13.08 0.43
CA SER A 54 -13.60 13.78 1.70
C SER A 54 -12.14 14.20 1.90
N ASP A 55 -11.25 13.79 0.98
CA ASP A 55 -9.81 13.86 1.17
C ASP A 55 -9.12 14.66 0.05
N PRO A 56 -8.65 15.90 0.31
CA PRO A 56 -7.93 16.71 -0.67
C PRO A 56 -6.64 16.05 -1.23
N GLY A 57 -6.09 15.06 -0.52
CA GLY A 57 -4.93 14.28 -0.96
C GLY A 57 -5.27 13.09 -1.88
N SER A 58 -6.54 12.72 -1.99
CA SER A 58 -6.99 11.56 -2.76
C SER A 58 -7.08 11.85 -4.25
N HIS A 59 -6.74 10.84 -5.07
CA HIS A 59 -6.99 10.89 -6.51
C HIS A 59 -8.48 11.00 -6.85
N ALA A 60 -9.37 10.61 -5.95
CA ALA A 60 -10.82 10.67 -6.14
C ALA A 60 -11.46 11.94 -5.55
N TYR A 61 -10.68 12.87 -5.00
CA TYR A 61 -11.18 14.12 -4.42
C TYR A 61 -12.09 14.91 -5.37
N ARG A 62 -11.71 14.96 -6.65
CA ARG A 62 -12.46 15.65 -7.72
C ARG A 62 -13.38 14.72 -8.52
N GLY A 63 -13.71 13.56 -7.97
CA GLY A 63 -14.59 12.58 -8.59
C GLY A 63 -13.87 11.58 -9.50
N ARG A 64 -14.71 10.80 -10.21
CA ARG A 64 -14.30 9.66 -11.04
C ARG A 64 -13.70 10.13 -12.37
N THR A 65 -12.63 9.46 -12.78
CA THR A 65 -11.91 9.63 -14.03
C THR A 65 -11.46 8.27 -14.55
N ALA A 66 -11.11 8.15 -15.83
CA ALA A 66 -10.58 6.89 -16.37
C ALA A 66 -9.33 6.39 -15.61
N ARG A 67 -8.54 7.29 -15.03
CA ARG A 67 -7.31 6.94 -14.30
C ARG A 67 -7.57 6.35 -12.92
N ASN A 68 -8.63 6.76 -12.23
CA ASN A 68 -8.93 6.35 -10.86
C ASN A 68 -10.19 5.48 -10.78
N ASP A 69 -10.75 5.05 -11.91
CA ASP A 69 -12.01 4.30 -11.98
C ASP A 69 -12.00 3.04 -11.11
N VAL A 70 -10.85 2.35 -11.05
CA VAL A 70 -10.64 1.18 -10.19
C VAL A 70 -10.93 1.49 -8.72
N MET A 71 -10.61 2.70 -8.23
CA MET A 71 -10.88 3.09 -6.84
C MET A 71 -12.36 3.07 -6.48
N PHE A 72 -13.25 3.19 -7.46
CA PHE A 72 -14.69 3.17 -7.26
C PHE A 72 -15.31 1.78 -7.53
N GLY A 73 -14.49 0.75 -7.70
CA GLY A 73 -14.94 -0.62 -7.84
C GLY A 73 -15.12 -1.33 -6.49
N PRO A 74 -15.38 -2.64 -6.50
CA PRO A 74 -15.52 -3.44 -5.29
C PRO A 74 -14.29 -3.40 -4.38
N PRO A 75 -14.48 -3.48 -3.05
CA PRO A 75 -13.40 -3.51 -2.07
C PRO A 75 -12.46 -4.71 -2.29
N GLY A 76 -11.17 -4.55 -2.04
CA GLY A 76 -10.15 -5.57 -2.28
C GLY A 76 -9.58 -5.59 -3.71
N ARG A 77 -10.03 -4.69 -4.60
CA ARG A 77 -9.35 -4.46 -5.88
C ARG A 77 -8.02 -3.75 -5.69
N VAL A 78 -7.05 -4.07 -6.54
CA VAL A 78 -5.75 -3.42 -6.57
C VAL A 78 -5.79 -2.24 -7.52
N TYR A 79 -5.53 -1.04 -7.02
CA TYR A 79 -5.39 0.16 -7.84
C TYR A 79 -3.89 0.48 -8.01
N VAL A 80 -3.37 0.31 -9.22
CA VAL A 80 -1.97 0.61 -9.56
C VAL A 80 -1.91 1.86 -10.40
N TYR A 81 -1.09 2.84 -10.05
CA TYR A 81 -0.89 4.04 -10.87
C TYR A 81 0.57 4.36 -11.08
N PHE A 82 0.83 5.06 -12.18
CA PHE A 82 2.15 5.54 -12.55
C PHE A 82 2.41 6.96 -12.00
N THR A 83 3.61 7.19 -11.51
CA THR A 83 4.05 8.46 -10.93
C THR A 83 5.48 8.80 -11.34
N TYR A 84 5.77 10.10 -11.40
CA TYR A 84 7.07 10.66 -11.77
C TYR A 84 7.70 10.08 -13.05
N GLY A 85 6.87 9.64 -14.00
CA GLY A 85 7.32 9.16 -15.31
C GLY A 85 8.07 7.83 -15.31
N MET A 86 8.23 7.16 -14.16
CA MET A 86 8.98 5.89 -14.10
C MET A 86 8.58 4.93 -12.97
N TRP A 87 7.77 5.35 -12.00
CA TRP A 87 7.48 4.54 -10.81
C TRP A 87 6.00 4.15 -10.73
N HIS A 88 5.73 2.95 -10.22
CA HIS A 88 4.38 2.53 -9.88
C HIS A 88 4.15 2.66 -8.37
N CYS A 89 2.91 2.94 -8.00
CA CYS A 89 2.38 2.79 -6.66
C CYS A 89 1.17 1.87 -6.72
N MET A 90 0.92 1.10 -5.67
CA MET A 90 -0.24 0.22 -5.59
C MET A 90 -1.06 0.48 -4.32
N ASN A 91 -2.36 0.33 -4.44
CA ASN A 91 -3.32 0.57 -3.38
C ASN A 91 -4.32 -0.58 -3.33
N LEU A 92 -4.97 -0.77 -2.18
CA LEU A 92 -6.11 -1.67 -2.02
C LEU A 92 -7.36 -0.83 -1.85
N VAL A 93 -8.36 -1.06 -2.69
CA VAL A 93 -9.67 -0.39 -2.64
C VAL A 93 -10.41 -0.82 -1.38
N CYS A 94 -11.06 0.13 -0.73
CA CYS A 94 -11.81 -0.07 0.50
C CYS A 94 -13.19 0.56 0.41
N GLY A 95 -14.07 0.17 1.32
CA GLY A 95 -15.45 0.64 1.38
C GLY A 95 -16.33 0.06 0.26
N PRO A 96 -17.61 0.46 0.23
CA PRO A 96 -18.60 -0.13 -0.64
C PRO A 96 -18.37 0.23 -2.11
N ASP A 97 -18.77 -0.66 -3.01
CA ASP A 97 -18.68 -0.45 -4.46
C ASP A 97 -19.36 0.87 -4.88
N GLY A 98 -18.74 1.59 -5.80
CA GLY A 98 -19.15 2.92 -6.23
C GLY A 98 -18.65 4.07 -5.35
N GLN A 99 -18.11 3.83 -4.15
CA GLN A 99 -17.51 4.85 -3.28
C GLN A 99 -16.00 4.71 -3.26
N ALA A 100 -15.29 5.76 -3.70
CA ALA A 100 -13.84 5.68 -3.78
C ALA A 100 -13.18 5.84 -2.41
N SER A 101 -12.49 4.82 -1.95
CA SER A 101 -11.47 4.93 -0.91
C SER A 101 -10.40 3.86 -1.12
N ALA A 102 -9.16 4.13 -0.70
CA ALA A 102 -8.10 3.14 -0.87
C ALA A 102 -6.95 3.34 0.13
N VAL A 103 -6.23 2.25 0.39
CA VAL A 103 -5.00 2.25 1.18
C VAL A 103 -3.79 2.10 0.27
N LEU A 104 -2.93 3.11 0.21
CA LEU A 104 -1.62 3.03 -0.43
C LEU A 104 -0.70 2.12 0.37
N LEU A 105 -0.12 1.11 -0.30
CA LEU A 105 0.88 0.23 0.29
C LEU A 105 2.25 0.90 0.18
N ARG A 106 2.86 1.27 1.31
CA ARG A 106 4.06 2.11 1.31
C ARG A 106 5.33 1.36 1.58
N ALA A 107 5.35 0.52 2.59
CA ALA A 107 6.56 -0.22 2.90
C ALA A 107 6.27 -1.57 3.53
N GLY A 108 7.28 -2.43 3.47
CA GLY A 108 7.22 -3.73 4.10
C GLY A 108 8.54 -4.48 4.11
N GLU A 109 8.52 -5.59 4.82
CA GLU A 109 9.60 -6.56 4.88
C GLU A 109 9.34 -7.68 3.88
N ILE A 110 10.31 -7.97 3.00
CA ILE A 110 10.24 -9.15 2.13
C ILE A 110 10.54 -10.38 2.98
N VAL A 111 9.56 -11.26 3.16
CA VAL A 111 9.65 -12.48 3.98
C VAL A 111 9.80 -13.76 3.14
N GLU A 112 9.55 -13.67 1.84
CA GLU A 112 9.70 -14.75 0.86
C GLU A 112 10.08 -14.13 -0.50
N GLY A 113 10.97 -14.75 -1.28
CA GLY A 113 11.35 -14.25 -2.61
C GLY A 113 12.38 -13.11 -2.61
N SER A 114 13.19 -12.98 -1.56
CA SER A 114 14.18 -11.88 -1.42
C SER A 114 15.18 -11.81 -2.58
N GLU A 115 15.62 -12.94 -3.10
CA GLU A 115 16.51 -13.08 -4.25
C GLU A 115 15.88 -12.54 -5.53
N LEU A 116 14.57 -12.73 -5.73
CA LEU A 116 13.83 -12.13 -6.84
C LEU A 116 13.72 -10.60 -6.67
N ALA A 117 13.46 -10.13 -5.45
CA ALA A 117 13.40 -8.70 -5.15
C ALA A 117 14.77 -8.01 -5.34
N ARG A 118 15.87 -8.62 -4.90
CA ARG A 118 17.25 -8.08 -5.04
C ARG A 118 17.64 -7.82 -6.50
N LYS A 119 17.25 -8.70 -7.43
CA LYS A 119 17.48 -8.51 -8.88
C LYS A 119 16.89 -7.20 -9.40
N ARG A 120 15.74 -6.78 -8.88
CA ARG A 120 15.02 -5.54 -9.26
C ARG A 120 15.44 -4.33 -8.43
N ARG A 121 15.96 -4.55 -7.22
CA ARG A 121 16.31 -3.53 -6.24
C ARG A 121 17.82 -3.41 -6.04
N LEU A 122 18.58 -3.27 -7.12
CA LEU A 122 20.06 -3.19 -7.13
C LEU A 122 20.66 -2.09 -6.24
N SER A 123 19.88 -1.05 -5.92
CA SER A 123 20.29 0.05 -5.04
C SER A 123 20.10 -0.22 -3.55
N ALA A 124 19.41 -1.29 -3.17
CA ALA A 124 19.20 -1.66 -1.77
C ALA A 124 20.51 -2.21 -1.17
N ARG A 125 20.91 -1.67 -0.02
CA ARG A 125 22.16 -2.06 0.66
C ARG A 125 22.01 -3.33 1.50
N ASN A 126 20.78 -3.64 1.88
CA ASN A 126 20.38 -4.82 2.66
C ASN A 126 18.88 -5.07 2.44
N ASP A 127 18.39 -6.21 2.96
CA ASP A 127 17.01 -6.66 2.70
C ASP A 127 15.94 -5.71 3.25
N LYS A 128 16.25 -4.99 4.32
CA LYS A 128 15.33 -4.03 4.96
C LYS A 128 15.06 -2.82 4.06
N GLU A 129 15.87 -2.60 3.03
CA GLU A 129 15.71 -1.51 2.06
C GLU A 129 14.97 -1.92 0.77
N LEU A 130 14.71 -3.22 0.57
CA LEU A 130 14.14 -3.74 -0.68
C LEU A 130 12.81 -3.06 -1.01
N ALA A 131 11.90 -3.00 -0.05
CA ALA A 131 10.56 -2.44 -0.18
C ALA A 131 10.32 -1.22 0.74
N LYS A 132 11.38 -0.47 1.07
CA LYS A 132 11.32 0.69 1.98
C LYS A 132 10.83 1.97 1.30
N GLY A 133 9.56 1.99 0.89
CA GLY A 133 8.87 3.10 0.23
C GLY A 133 8.03 2.64 -0.97
N PRO A 134 6.97 3.39 -1.38
CA PRO A 134 5.89 2.84 -2.21
C PRO A 134 6.36 2.38 -3.59
N ALA A 135 7.19 3.20 -4.25
CA ALA A 135 7.81 2.82 -5.52
C ALA A 135 8.78 1.63 -5.39
N ARG A 136 9.49 1.54 -4.26
CA ARG A 136 10.43 0.45 -4.01
C ARG A 136 9.69 -0.86 -3.76
N LEU A 137 8.61 -0.82 -2.99
CA LEU A 137 7.69 -1.94 -2.77
C LEU A 137 7.15 -2.45 -4.10
N ALA A 138 6.59 -1.56 -4.94
CA ALA A 138 6.09 -1.94 -6.26
C ALA A 138 7.18 -2.58 -7.13
N THR A 139 8.38 -1.99 -7.19
CA THR A 139 9.51 -2.56 -7.95
C THR A 139 9.97 -3.92 -7.39
N ALA A 140 10.05 -4.07 -6.06
CA ALA A 140 10.46 -5.32 -5.44
C ALA A 140 9.50 -6.47 -5.76
N LEU A 141 8.21 -6.17 -5.85
CA LEU A 141 7.13 -7.10 -6.16
C LEU A 141 6.82 -7.20 -7.67
N ASP A 142 7.64 -6.62 -8.55
CA ASP A 142 7.43 -6.65 -10.00
C ASP A 142 6.08 -6.09 -10.46
N VAL A 143 5.60 -5.04 -9.80
CA VAL A 143 4.29 -4.42 -10.06
C VAL A 143 4.40 -3.40 -11.19
N ASP A 144 3.51 -3.56 -12.17
CA ASP A 144 3.26 -2.58 -13.23
C ASP A 144 1.75 -2.38 -13.45
N ARG A 145 1.40 -1.57 -14.45
CA ARG A 145 0.01 -1.23 -14.80
C ARG A 145 -0.84 -2.42 -15.25
N SER A 146 -0.26 -3.57 -15.62
CA SER A 146 -1.05 -4.76 -16.00
C SER A 146 -1.82 -5.37 -14.82
N LEU A 147 -1.43 -5.02 -13.59
CA LEU A 147 -2.09 -5.46 -12.35
C LEU A 147 -3.16 -4.47 -11.86
N ASP A 148 -3.39 -3.37 -12.58
CA ASP A 148 -4.44 -2.43 -12.24
C ASP A 148 -5.82 -3.10 -12.43
N GLY A 149 -6.61 -3.14 -11.36
CA GLY A 149 -7.90 -3.82 -11.32
C GLY A 149 -7.88 -5.29 -10.89
N THR A 150 -6.71 -5.87 -10.59
CA THR A 150 -6.63 -7.24 -10.05
C THR A 150 -7.48 -7.36 -8.78
N ASP A 151 -8.24 -8.45 -8.65
CA ASP A 151 -9.00 -8.75 -7.44
C ASP A 151 -8.14 -9.56 -6.46
N ALA A 152 -7.73 -8.92 -5.35
CA ALA A 152 -6.90 -9.56 -4.33
C ALA A 152 -7.70 -10.53 -3.44
N CYS A 153 -9.04 -10.53 -3.55
CA CYS A 153 -9.96 -11.39 -2.80
C CYS A 153 -10.52 -12.55 -3.64
N ALA A 154 -10.10 -12.68 -4.90
CA ALA A 154 -10.61 -13.73 -5.79
C ALA A 154 -10.32 -15.14 -5.24
N SER A 155 -11.30 -16.03 -5.37
CA SER A 155 -11.13 -17.46 -5.12
C SER A 155 -10.24 -18.10 -6.18
N GLY A 156 -9.41 -19.07 -5.81
CA GLY A 156 -8.51 -19.75 -6.76
C GLY A 156 -7.20 -19.01 -6.97
N GLU A 157 -6.42 -19.35 -8.01
CA GLU A 157 -5.11 -18.73 -8.29
C GLU A 157 -5.26 -17.29 -8.80
N THR A 158 -4.63 -16.34 -8.12
CA THR A 158 -4.54 -14.93 -8.52
C THR A 158 -3.10 -14.44 -8.38
N GLN A 159 -2.75 -13.43 -9.16
CA GLN A 159 -1.41 -12.83 -9.15
C GLN A 159 -1.13 -12.12 -7.82
N LEU A 160 -2.15 -11.58 -7.15
CA LEU A 160 -2.00 -10.83 -5.90
C LEU A 160 -2.99 -11.32 -4.86
N ARG A 161 -2.54 -11.48 -3.61
CA ARG A 161 -3.39 -11.80 -2.45
C ARG A 161 -2.93 -11.04 -1.22
N ILE A 162 -3.86 -10.78 -0.31
CA ILE A 162 -3.54 -10.39 1.06
C ILE A 162 -3.90 -11.54 1.99
N LEU A 163 -2.95 -11.94 2.83
CA LEU A 163 -3.13 -12.99 3.83
C LEU A 163 -3.14 -12.38 5.24
N ALA A 164 -3.78 -13.09 6.17
CA ALA A 164 -4.02 -12.66 7.54
C ALA A 164 -2.72 -12.29 8.30
N GLY A 165 -1.60 -12.97 8.07
CA GLY A 165 -0.32 -12.64 8.69
C GLY A 165 -0.40 -12.60 10.22
N THR A 166 0.27 -11.62 10.83
CA THR A 166 0.20 -11.38 12.27
C THR A 166 -0.22 -9.93 12.50
N PRO A 167 -1.47 -9.66 12.94
CA PRO A 167 -1.92 -8.30 13.22
C PRO A 167 -1.03 -7.61 14.25
N ILE A 168 -0.86 -6.30 14.09
CA ILE A 168 -0.03 -5.48 14.98
C ILE A 168 -0.89 -4.93 16.12
N PRO A 169 -0.45 -5.08 17.39
CA PRO A 169 -1.11 -4.45 18.53
C PRO A 169 -1.22 -2.93 18.36
N SER A 170 -2.36 -2.36 18.76
CA SER A 170 -2.64 -0.94 18.55
C SER A 170 -1.64 0.00 19.24
N ASP A 171 -1.04 -0.42 20.35
CA ASP A 171 0.00 0.31 21.08
C ASP A 171 1.36 0.38 20.34
N GLN A 172 1.54 -0.45 19.31
CA GLN A 172 2.69 -0.45 18.40
C GLN A 172 2.40 0.25 17.07
N VAL A 173 1.14 0.60 16.80
CA VAL A 173 0.79 1.40 15.62
C VAL A 173 1.03 2.88 15.94
N ARG A 174 1.63 3.59 14.99
CA ARG A 174 1.83 5.03 15.01
C ARG A 174 1.15 5.64 13.81
N ASN A 175 0.78 6.92 13.93
CA ASN A 175 0.15 7.67 12.86
C ASN A 175 0.71 9.09 12.73
N GLY A 176 0.41 9.74 11.61
CA GLY A 176 0.93 11.08 11.34
C GLY A 176 0.71 11.54 9.90
N PRO A 177 1.37 12.64 9.48
CA PRO A 177 1.18 13.22 8.16
C PRO A 177 1.59 12.27 7.04
N ARG A 178 0.86 12.34 5.93
CA ARG A 178 1.15 11.57 4.72
C ARG A 178 2.35 12.17 3.98
N THR A 179 3.18 11.28 3.45
CA THR A 179 4.45 11.63 2.82
C THR A 179 4.22 12.18 1.42
N GLY A 180 4.77 13.36 1.13
CA GLY A 180 4.69 13.98 -0.19
C GLY A 180 3.30 14.50 -0.59
N VAL A 181 2.34 14.52 0.33
CA VAL A 181 1.00 15.09 0.11
C VAL A 181 1.02 16.58 0.50
N ALA A 182 0.45 17.42 -0.35
CA ALA A 182 0.40 18.87 -0.16
C ALA A 182 -0.90 19.32 0.53
N GLY A 183 -0.89 20.53 1.07
CA GLY A 183 -2.08 21.19 1.62
C GLY A 183 -2.70 20.42 2.80
N ASP A 184 -4.00 20.60 3.00
CA ASP A 184 -4.73 20.03 4.14
C ASP A 184 -4.65 18.50 4.18
N GLY A 185 -4.66 17.83 3.03
CA GLY A 185 -4.50 16.37 2.96
C GLY A 185 -3.14 15.89 3.51
N GLY A 186 -2.10 16.72 3.45
CA GLY A 186 -0.78 16.41 4.03
C GLY A 186 -0.62 16.86 5.49
N ASN A 187 -1.59 17.59 6.04
CA ASN A 187 -1.50 18.13 7.39
C ASN A 187 -1.77 17.01 8.41
N GLY A 188 -0.80 16.70 9.26
CA GLY A 188 -0.90 15.64 10.27
C GLY A 188 -1.89 15.94 11.40
N ASP A 189 -2.21 17.21 11.66
CA ASP A 189 -3.18 17.59 12.69
C ASP A 189 -4.63 17.39 12.21
N ILE A 190 -4.85 17.40 10.89
CA ILE A 190 -6.18 17.24 10.27
C ILE A 190 -6.34 15.82 9.74
N HIS A 191 -5.31 15.30 9.06
CA HIS A 191 -5.28 14.01 8.39
C HIS A 191 -4.03 13.21 8.82
N PRO A 192 -3.97 12.69 10.06
CA PRO A 192 -2.92 11.78 10.53
C PRO A 192 -3.09 10.37 9.92
N TRP A 193 -3.21 10.30 8.61
CA TRP A 193 -3.71 9.13 7.87
C TRP A 193 -2.59 8.27 7.25
N ARG A 194 -1.34 8.52 7.64
CA ARG A 194 -0.24 7.58 7.45
C ARG A 194 -0.14 6.72 8.69
N PHE A 195 -0.01 5.41 8.53
CA PHE A 195 0.09 4.44 9.62
C PHE A 195 1.34 3.58 9.46
N TRP A 196 2.05 3.31 10.56
CA TRP A 196 3.24 2.45 10.54
C TRP A 196 3.46 1.73 11.87
N ILE A 197 4.28 0.68 11.82
CA ILE A 197 4.72 -0.07 12.99
C ILE A 197 5.88 0.69 13.66
N ALA A 198 5.77 0.94 14.97
CA ALA A 198 6.81 1.60 15.76
C ALA A 198 8.15 0.85 15.66
N ASP A 199 9.23 1.61 15.47
CA ASP A 199 10.62 1.13 15.42
C ASP A 199 10.95 0.04 14.37
N ASP A 200 10.01 -0.29 13.48
CA ASP A 200 10.25 -1.27 12.42
C ASP A 200 11.23 -0.69 11.38
N PRO A 201 12.36 -1.38 11.11
CA PRO A 201 13.44 -0.84 10.29
C PRO A 201 13.09 -0.75 8.80
N THR A 202 11.97 -1.33 8.37
CA THR A 202 11.50 -1.29 6.98
C THR A 202 10.57 -0.11 6.68
N VAL A 203 10.12 0.63 7.70
CA VAL A 203 9.30 1.84 7.55
C VAL A 203 10.08 2.92 6.83
N SER A 204 9.49 3.50 5.78
CA SER A 204 10.15 4.50 4.95
C SER A 204 10.35 5.84 5.69
N PRO A 205 11.42 6.59 5.38
CA PRO A 205 11.64 7.90 5.99
C PRO A 205 10.52 8.86 5.58
N TYR A 206 10.03 9.64 6.55
CA TYR A 206 9.07 10.71 6.27
C TYR A 206 9.69 11.77 5.35
N ARG A 207 8.91 12.25 4.38
CA ARG A 207 9.27 13.37 3.51
C ARG A 207 8.08 14.30 3.36
N ALA A 208 8.20 15.52 3.88
CA ALA A 208 7.19 16.55 3.65
C ALA A 208 7.11 16.91 2.16
N HIS A 209 5.92 17.31 1.70
CA HIS A 209 5.78 17.88 0.37
C HIS A 209 6.59 19.19 0.27
N VAL A 210 7.39 19.34 -0.78
CA VAL A 210 8.12 20.56 -1.09
C VAL A 210 7.47 21.21 -2.30
N PRO A 211 6.83 22.40 -2.17
CA PRO A 211 6.26 23.11 -3.31
C PRO A 211 7.31 23.34 -4.40
N ARG A 212 6.95 23.06 -5.66
CA ARG A 212 7.81 23.44 -6.78
C ARG A 212 7.90 24.96 -6.81
N ARG A 213 9.09 25.51 -6.55
CA ARG A 213 9.39 26.91 -6.91
C ARG A 213 9.17 27.04 -8.41
N ARG A 214 8.13 27.74 -8.83
CA ARG A 214 8.01 28.18 -10.22
C ARG A 214 9.13 29.19 -10.43
N SER A 215 10.07 28.89 -11.32
CA SER A 215 10.91 29.93 -11.91
C SER A 215 9.97 30.86 -12.67
N SER A 216 9.83 32.08 -12.16
CA SER A 216 9.24 33.22 -12.88
C SER A 216 9.98 33.49 -14.16
#